data_AF-A0A3M8DI71-F1
#
_entry.id   AF-A0A3M8DI71-F1
#
_cell.length_a   1.000
_cell.length_b   1.000
_cell.length_c   1.000
_cell.angle_alpha   90.00
_cell.angle_beta   90.00
_cell.angle_gamma   90.00
#
_symmetry.space_group_name_H-M   'P 1'
#
loop_
_entity.id
_entity.type
_entity.pdbx_description
1 polymer ?
#
loop_
_entity_poly.entity_id
_entity_poly.type
_entity_poly.pdbx_seq_one_letter_code
_entity_poly.pdbx_strand_id
1 'polypeptide(L)'
;MYYRCLLIFLLLIVQPVTAFAYSYGDPNKEEVAETYKEIAAKLEKSPEDWAGALSAYNARKAEIVLEFGQSLSDTIESNLKSKQKDLALHNYRVVLVKNVERRLKSVDEEFNDYAKAKLMLAKGRGTFAVLEPSVGDAGSKKVYAAFDKALTALGNPGLFGVGVVAPDKQLYQTEKNVVMSTLAPLASIKASTTVAKQEPAKTTAAQPAQQPVAAKAAQPAATPQQGQPATKPADASTQPAAKQPGTMGEQNPAATTTAPPAPANTQTTPEQPSQPASGSANAATGATAESATAPTAPTEAPAESKVNPAVTVGVIGGILVLAGGAFWIGKRKGLL
;
A
#
# COMPACT_ATOMS: atom_id res chain seq x y z
N MET A 1 -44.94 -11.04 31.51
CA MET A 1 -44.51 -10.44 30.23
C MET A 1 -43.16 -9.74 30.35
N TYR A 2 -43.01 -8.76 31.25
CA TYR A 2 -41.75 -8.02 31.49
C TYR A 2 -40.47 -8.86 31.61
N TYR A 3 -40.46 -9.97 32.37
CA TYR A 3 -39.28 -10.84 32.48
C TYR A 3 -38.81 -11.45 31.15
N ARG A 4 -39.71 -11.69 30.18
CA ARG A 4 -39.32 -12.14 28.83
C ARG A 4 -38.66 -11.01 28.04
N CYS A 5 -39.17 -9.78 28.14
CA CYS A 5 -38.56 -8.61 27.52
C CYS A 5 -37.17 -8.30 28.12
N LEU A 6 -37.04 -8.38 29.45
CA LEU A 6 -35.76 -8.18 30.16
C LEU A 6 -34.71 -9.22 29.76
N LEU A 7 -35.10 -10.49 29.64
CA LEU A 7 -34.18 -11.58 29.27
C LEU A 7 -33.76 -11.52 27.80
N ILE A 8 -34.66 -11.09 26.90
CA ILE A 8 -34.30 -10.78 25.49
C ILE A 8 -33.35 -9.57 25.41
N PHE A 9 -33.60 -8.53 26.21
CA PHE A 9 -32.72 -7.36 26.26
C PHE A 9 -31.33 -7.72 26.79
N LEU A 10 -31.24 -8.56 27.81
CA LEU A 10 -29.98 -9.07 28.35
C LEU A 10 -29.21 -9.92 27.31
N LEU A 11 -29.90 -10.77 26.54
CA LEU A 11 -29.28 -11.61 25.49
C LEU A 11 -28.65 -10.80 24.35
N LEU A 12 -29.15 -9.59 24.08
CA LEU A 12 -28.60 -8.68 23.07
C LEU A 12 -27.29 -8.00 23.51
N ILE A 13 -26.98 -7.96 24.81
CA ILE A 13 -25.75 -7.37 25.34
C ILE A 13 -24.58 -8.39 25.34
N VAL A 14 -24.87 -9.69 25.23
CA VAL A 14 -23.87 -10.78 25.16
C VAL A 14 -23.52 -11.14 23.71
N GLN A 15 -23.82 -10.26 22.74
CA GLN A 15 -23.23 -10.41 21.41
C GLN A 15 -21.71 -10.21 21.53
N PRO A 16 -20.87 -11.17 21.11
CA PRO A 16 -19.44 -10.95 21.10
C PRO A 16 -19.17 -9.81 20.13
N VAL A 17 -18.75 -8.65 20.65
CA VAL A 17 -18.04 -7.67 19.85
C VAL A 17 -16.79 -8.38 19.39
N THR A 18 -16.84 -8.91 18.16
CA THR A 18 -15.70 -9.54 17.52
C THR A 18 -14.69 -8.43 17.34
N ALA A 19 -13.77 -8.32 18.29
CA ALA A 19 -12.55 -7.58 18.11
C ALA A 19 -11.90 -8.20 16.88
N PHE A 20 -12.05 -7.51 15.74
CA PHE A 20 -11.19 -7.74 14.60
C PHE A 20 -9.79 -7.45 15.14
N ALA A 21 -9.07 -8.52 15.49
CA ALA A 21 -7.65 -8.50 15.71
C ALA A 21 -7.03 -8.18 14.35
N TYR A 22 -7.13 -6.91 13.98
CA TYR A 22 -6.63 -6.33 12.75
C TYR A 22 -5.18 -6.79 12.64
N SER A 23 -4.82 -7.41 11.52
CA SER A 23 -3.70 -8.38 11.48
C SER A 23 -2.34 -7.68 11.42
N TYR A 24 -2.05 -6.87 12.44
CA TYR A 24 -0.80 -6.14 12.64
C TYR A 24 0.40 -7.06 12.92
N GLY A 25 0.16 -8.34 13.24
CA GLY A 25 1.19 -9.29 13.65
C GLY A 25 1.88 -10.06 12.53
N ASP A 26 1.31 -10.14 11.32
CA ASP A 26 1.95 -10.83 10.19
C ASP A 26 2.57 -9.79 9.22
N PRO A 27 3.91 -9.64 9.21
CA PRO A 27 4.56 -8.66 8.35
C PRO A 27 4.46 -8.99 6.86
N ASN A 28 3.99 -10.18 6.49
CA ASN A 28 3.77 -10.59 5.11
C ASN A 28 2.32 -10.36 4.64
N LYS A 29 1.40 -9.97 5.53
CA LYS A 29 0.03 -9.59 5.15
C LYS A 29 -0.06 -8.10 4.89
N GLU A 30 -0.47 -7.78 3.67
CA GLU A 30 -0.75 -6.43 3.22
C GLU A 30 -2.20 -6.37 2.75
N GLU A 31 -2.99 -5.50 3.39
CA GLU A 31 -4.44 -5.43 3.21
C GLU A 31 -4.88 -5.19 1.75
N VAL A 32 -4.10 -4.41 1.00
CA VAL A 32 -4.30 -4.20 -0.46
C VAL A 32 -4.11 -5.52 -1.23
N ALA A 33 -3.19 -6.38 -0.79
CA ALA A 33 -2.94 -7.68 -1.40
C ALA A 33 -3.98 -8.75 -0.99
N GLU A 34 -4.45 -8.73 0.27
CA GLU A 34 -5.58 -9.59 0.69
C GLU A 34 -6.88 -9.21 -0.03
N THR A 35 -7.12 -7.92 -0.26
CA THR A 35 -8.27 -7.43 -1.02
C THR A 35 -8.26 -7.92 -2.48
N TYR A 36 -7.08 -8.03 -3.11
CA TYR A 36 -6.97 -8.68 -4.42
C TYR A 36 -7.43 -10.14 -4.37
N LYS A 37 -6.98 -10.92 -3.37
CA LYS A 37 -7.38 -12.33 -3.22
C LYS A 37 -8.89 -12.46 -3.04
N GLU A 38 -9.49 -11.59 -2.23
CA GLU A 38 -10.94 -11.57 -2.02
C GLU A 38 -11.71 -11.24 -3.30
N ILE A 39 -11.25 -10.25 -4.08
CA ILE A 39 -11.83 -9.91 -5.40
C ILE A 39 -11.69 -11.10 -6.36
N ALA A 40 -10.50 -11.68 -6.49
CA ALA A 40 -10.24 -12.82 -7.36
C ALA A 40 -11.15 -14.01 -7.02
N ALA A 41 -11.18 -14.44 -5.75
CA ALA A 41 -12.00 -15.56 -5.29
C ALA A 41 -13.50 -15.33 -5.53
N LYS A 42 -14.00 -14.08 -5.45
CA LYS A 42 -15.39 -13.76 -5.76
C LYS A 42 -15.70 -13.80 -7.26
N LEU A 43 -14.75 -13.37 -8.09
CA LEU A 43 -14.86 -13.46 -9.56
C LEU A 43 -14.56 -14.86 -10.10
N GLU A 44 -14.14 -15.81 -9.27
CA GLU A 44 -13.94 -17.24 -9.61
C GLU A 44 -15.15 -18.13 -9.27
N LYS A 45 -16.14 -17.60 -8.54
CA LYS A 45 -17.41 -18.29 -8.31
C LYS A 45 -18.19 -18.48 -9.61
N SER A 46 -19.08 -19.48 -9.63
CA SER A 46 -20.05 -19.71 -10.71
C SER A 46 -21.47 -19.69 -10.14
N PRO A 47 -22.30 -18.66 -10.41
CA PRO A 47 -21.98 -17.42 -11.14
C PRO A 47 -21.03 -16.50 -10.36
N GLU A 48 -20.37 -15.56 -11.05
CA GLU A 48 -19.41 -14.64 -10.43
C GLU A 48 -20.09 -13.62 -9.50
N ASP A 49 -19.49 -13.41 -8.34
CA ASP A 49 -19.97 -12.50 -7.30
C ASP A 49 -19.44 -11.07 -7.52
N TRP A 50 -19.95 -10.44 -8.58
CA TRP A 50 -19.62 -9.07 -8.97
C TRP A 50 -19.93 -8.04 -7.88
N ALA A 51 -21.05 -8.21 -7.16
CA ALA A 51 -21.46 -7.31 -6.09
C ALA A 51 -20.49 -7.38 -4.90
N GLY A 52 -20.14 -8.59 -4.46
CA GLY A 52 -19.15 -8.79 -3.41
C GLY A 52 -17.75 -8.35 -3.83
N ALA A 53 -17.36 -8.54 -5.10
CA ALA A 53 -16.07 -8.09 -5.63
C ALA A 53 -15.97 -6.56 -5.63
N LEU A 54 -17.01 -5.86 -6.08
CA LEU A 54 -17.10 -4.39 -6.01
C LEU A 54 -17.13 -3.89 -4.55
N SER A 55 -17.78 -4.63 -3.64
CA SER A 55 -17.79 -4.30 -2.21
C SER A 55 -16.40 -4.39 -1.57
N ALA A 56 -15.65 -5.47 -1.83
CA ALA A 56 -14.27 -5.63 -1.37
C ALA A 56 -13.35 -4.54 -1.93
N TYR A 57 -13.50 -4.22 -3.23
CA TYR A 57 -12.79 -3.11 -3.85
C TYR A 57 -13.08 -1.77 -3.14
N ASN A 58 -14.36 -1.47 -2.90
CA ASN A 58 -14.79 -0.21 -2.28
C ASN A 58 -14.25 -0.04 -0.85
N ALA A 59 -14.11 -1.13 -0.09
CA ALA A 59 -13.51 -1.10 1.25
C ALA A 59 -12.05 -0.59 1.26
N ARG A 60 -11.32 -0.72 0.14
CA ARG A 60 -9.96 -0.17 -0.03
C ARG A 60 -9.85 0.97 -1.02
N LYS A 61 -10.94 1.43 -1.66
CA LYS A 61 -10.90 2.49 -2.68
C LYS A 61 -10.18 3.75 -2.18
N ALA A 62 -10.48 4.21 -0.96
CA ALA A 62 -9.86 5.41 -0.40
C ALA A 62 -8.32 5.29 -0.25
N GLU A 63 -7.82 4.13 0.22
CA GLU A 63 -6.39 3.85 0.32
C GLU A 63 -5.75 3.79 -1.08
N ILE A 64 -6.40 3.13 -2.05
CA ILE A 64 -5.90 3.01 -3.42
C ILE A 64 -5.83 4.38 -4.11
N VAL A 65 -6.83 5.25 -3.91
CA VAL A 65 -6.85 6.63 -4.43
C VAL A 65 -5.71 7.45 -3.82
N LEU A 66 -5.55 7.42 -2.49
CA LEU A 66 -4.54 8.19 -1.77
C LEU A 66 -3.11 7.83 -2.23
N GLU A 67 -2.86 6.54 -2.42
CA GLU A 67 -1.50 6.00 -2.56
C GLU A 67 -1.09 5.78 -4.02
N PHE A 68 -2.05 5.53 -4.92
CA PHE A 68 -1.80 5.16 -6.32
C PHE A 68 -2.58 5.99 -7.34
N GLY A 69 -3.43 6.92 -6.87
CA GLY A 69 -4.11 7.93 -7.69
C GLY A 69 -5.51 7.53 -8.19
N GLN A 70 -6.35 8.56 -8.32
CA GLN A 70 -7.75 8.47 -8.72
C GLN A 70 -7.97 7.71 -10.05
N SER A 71 -7.15 7.97 -11.07
CA SER A 71 -7.32 7.38 -12.41
C SER A 71 -7.20 5.85 -12.42
N LEU A 72 -6.23 5.29 -11.69
CA LEU A 72 -6.08 3.83 -11.54
C LEU A 72 -7.27 3.23 -10.79
N SER A 73 -7.72 3.93 -9.74
CA SER A 73 -8.89 3.55 -8.95
C SER A 73 -10.16 3.46 -9.81
N ASP A 74 -10.52 4.54 -10.51
CA ASP A 74 -11.72 4.60 -11.33
C ASP A 74 -11.69 3.60 -12.50
N THR A 75 -10.50 3.31 -13.04
CA THR A 75 -10.34 2.26 -14.07
C THR A 75 -10.71 0.88 -13.53
N ILE A 76 -10.26 0.51 -12.32
CA ILE A 76 -10.59 -0.77 -11.69
C ILE A 76 -12.09 -0.85 -11.37
N GLU A 77 -12.65 0.23 -10.80
CA GLU A 77 -14.07 0.28 -10.46
C GLU A 77 -14.96 0.16 -11.71
N SER A 78 -14.59 0.83 -12.81
CA SER A 78 -15.26 0.74 -14.10
C SER A 78 -15.23 -0.69 -14.65
N ASN A 79 -14.07 -1.36 -14.58
CA ASN A 79 -13.93 -2.75 -15.01
C ASN A 79 -14.82 -3.70 -14.20
N LEU A 80 -14.90 -3.52 -12.87
CA LEU A 80 -15.79 -4.30 -12.00
C LEU A 80 -17.27 -4.03 -12.30
N LYS A 81 -17.68 -2.77 -12.45
CA LYS A 81 -19.05 -2.37 -12.81
C LYS A 81 -19.49 -2.90 -14.17
N SER A 82 -18.56 -2.92 -15.13
CA SER A 82 -18.78 -3.41 -16.51
C SER A 82 -18.58 -4.92 -16.66
N LYS A 83 -18.36 -5.66 -15.56
CA LYS A 83 -18.13 -7.11 -15.54
C LYS A 83 -16.94 -7.61 -16.37
N GLN A 84 -15.88 -6.81 -16.46
CA GLN A 84 -14.67 -7.11 -17.25
C GLN A 84 -13.60 -7.80 -16.38
N LYS A 85 -13.74 -9.12 -16.15
CA LYS A 85 -12.93 -9.88 -15.16
C LYS A 85 -11.43 -9.71 -15.35
N ASP A 86 -10.93 -10.01 -16.54
CA ASP A 86 -9.49 -10.00 -16.82
C ASP A 86 -8.88 -8.60 -16.70
N LEU A 87 -9.64 -7.57 -17.09
CA LEU A 87 -9.22 -6.16 -16.97
C LEU A 87 -9.29 -5.66 -15.52
N ALA A 88 -10.28 -6.09 -14.74
CA ALA A 88 -10.36 -5.79 -13.31
C ALA A 88 -9.17 -6.40 -12.55
N LEU A 89 -8.91 -7.70 -12.75
CA LEU A 89 -7.80 -8.40 -12.11
C LEU A 89 -6.43 -7.93 -12.62
N HIS A 90 -6.29 -7.59 -13.92
CA HIS A 90 -5.05 -7.02 -14.43
C HIS A 90 -4.75 -5.64 -13.85
N ASN A 91 -5.72 -4.72 -13.85
CA ASN A 91 -5.49 -3.36 -13.34
C ASN A 91 -5.35 -3.34 -11.81
N TYR A 92 -5.94 -4.29 -11.08
CA TYR A 92 -5.62 -4.47 -9.66
C TYR A 92 -4.19 -5.00 -9.46
N ARG A 93 -3.66 -5.89 -10.32
CA ARG A 93 -2.23 -6.29 -10.23
C ARG A 93 -1.28 -5.11 -10.43
N VAL A 94 -1.64 -4.09 -11.22
CA VAL A 94 -0.88 -2.83 -11.29
C VAL A 94 -0.81 -2.13 -9.92
N VAL A 95 -1.90 -2.14 -9.14
CA VAL A 95 -1.90 -1.65 -7.74
C VAL A 95 -0.92 -2.45 -6.88
N LEU A 96 -0.89 -3.78 -7.01
CA LEU A 96 0.05 -4.62 -6.27
C LEU A 96 1.51 -4.33 -6.63
N VAL A 97 1.83 -4.14 -7.91
CA VAL A 97 3.19 -3.76 -8.35
C VAL A 97 3.60 -2.41 -7.76
N LYS A 98 2.69 -1.42 -7.76
CA LYS A 98 2.93 -0.11 -7.11
C LYS A 98 3.04 -0.20 -5.60
N ASN A 99 2.33 -1.14 -4.95
CA ASN A 99 2.48 -1.39 -3.52
C ASN A 99 3.87 -1.99 -3.22
N VAL A 100 4.36 -2.97 -4.00
CA VAL A 100 5.74 -3.48 -3.90
C VAL A 100 6.76 -2.36 -4.07
N GLU A 101 6.61 -1.53 -5.11
CA GLU A 101 7.45 -0.36 -5.38
C GLU A 101 7.50 0.59 -4.17
N ARG A 102 6.33 0.97 -3.63
CA ARG A 102 6.20 1.83 -2.44
C ARG A 102 6.89 1.22 -1.21
N ARG A 103 6.69 -0.09 -0.96
CA ARG A 103 7.31 -0.79 0.17
C ARG A 103 8.83 -0.83 0.04
N LEU A 104 9.36 -1.06 -1.16
CA LEU A 104 10.81 -0.97 -1.41
C LEU A 104 11.32 0.46 -1.27
N LYS A 105 10.59 1.49 -1.72
CA LYS A 105 10.94 2.90 -1.47
C LYS A 105 11.02 3.23 0.01
N SER A 106 10.10 2.72 0.84
CA SER A 106 10.20 2.89 2.30
C SER A 106 11.42 2.21 2.92
N VAL A 107 11.98 1.17 2.28
CA VAL A 107 13.28 0.58 2.68
C VAL A 107 14.45 1.50 2.29
N ASP A 108 14.39 2.26 1.19
CA ASP A 108 15.40 3.30 0.89
C ASP A 108 15.43 4.41 1.96
N GLU A 109 14.24 4.83 2.38
CA GLU A 109 13.99 5.93 3.32
C GLU A 109 14.41 5.56 4.74
N GLU A 110 14.08 4.34 5.20
CA GLU A 110 14.38 3.84 6.54
C GLU A 110 15.60 2.89 6.56
N PHE A 111 16.49 2.94 5.55
CA PHE A 111 17.55 1.93 5.34
C PHE A 111 18.49 1.70 6.53
N ASN A 112 18.71 2.74 7.35
CA ASN A 112 19.56 2.68 8.53
C ASN A 112 18.84 2.16 9.78
N ASP A 113 17.51 2.05 9.75
CA ASP A 113 16.70 1.40 10.79
C ASP A 113 16.40 -0.04 10.35
N TYR A 114 17.23 -0.98 10.81
CA TYR A 114 17.12 -2.40 10.47
C TYR A 114 15.70 -2.96 10.71
N ALA A 115 15.02 -2.55 11.79
CA ALA A 115 13.71 -3.09 12.15
C ALA A 115 12.63 -2.62 11.17
N LYS A 116 12.60 -1.31 10.87
CA LYS A 116 11.66 -0.74 9.88
C LYS A 116 11.95 -1.20 8.46
N ALA A 117 13.21 -1.19 8.05
CA ALA A 117 13.65 -1.66 6.73
C ALA A 117 13.25 -3.12 6.52
N LYS A 118 13.51 -4.00 7.49
CA LYS A 118 13.11 -5.41 7.45
C LYS A 118 11.59 -5.59 7.38
N LEU A 119 10.82 -4.81 8.14
CA LEU A 119 9.37 -4.83 8.11
C LEU A 119 8.82 -4.42 6.73
N MET A 120 9.33 -3.33 6.14
CA MET A 120 8.88 -2.88 4.82
C MET A 120 9.29 -3.85 3.71
N LEU A 121 10.46 -4.46 3.81
CA LEU A 121 10.90 -5.50 2.88
C LEU A 121 10.02 -6.76 2.96
N ALA A 122 9.66 -7.21 4.16
CA ALA A 122 8.74 -8.32 4.37
C ALA A 122 7.34 -8.02 3.79
N LYS A 123 6.83 -6.80 3.96
CA LYS A 123 5.57 -6.34 3.36
C LYS A 123 5.62 -6.35 1.83
N GLY A 124 6.72 -5.88 1.24
CA GLY A 124 6.96 -5.96 -0.21
C GLY A 124 6.98 -7.41 -0.72
N ARG A 125 7.65 -8.31 0.00
CA ARG A 125 7.72 -9.75 -0.31
C ARG A 125 6.35 -10.43 -0.18
N GLY A 126 5.57 -10.05 0.83
CA GLY A 126 4.20 -10.52 1.06
C GLY A 126 3.24 -10.10 -0.06
N THR A 127 3.27 -8.83 -0.48
CA THR A 127 2.54 -8.37 -1.66
C THR A 127 2.99 -9.10 -2.93
N PHE A 128 4.29 -9.37 -3.08
CA PHE A 128 4.80 -10.13 -4.23
C PHE A 128 4.28 -11.58 -4.27
N ALA A 129 4.11 -12.26 -3.15
CA ALA A 129 3.55 -13.62 -3.13
C ALA A 129 2.15 -13.72 -3.77
N VAL A 130 1.40 -12.61 -3.80
CA VAL A 130 0.10 -12.51 -4.49
C VAL A 130 0.25 -12.28 -6.00
N LEU A 131 1.36 -11.68 -6.43
CA LEU A 131 1.75 -11.51 -7.83
C LEU A 131 2.47 -12.74 -8.42
N GLU A 132 2.92 -13.68 -7.59
CA GLU A 132 3.69 -14.85 -8.00
C GLU A 132 3.11 -15.61 -9.22
N PRO A 133 1.78 -15.90 -9.29
CA PRO A 133 1.20 -16.59 -10.45
C PRO A 133 1.26 -15.78 -11.76
N SER A 134 1.58 -14.48 -11.69
CA SER A 134 1.63 -13.57 -12.85
C SER A 134 3.01 -13.41 -13.47
N VAL A 135 4.07 -13.92 -12.84
CA VAL A 135 5.46 -13.82 -13.35
C VAL A 135 6.07 -15.16 -13.78
N GLY A 136 5.41 -16.27 -13.42
CA GLY A 136 5.85 -17.64 -13.72
C GLY A 136 7.10 -18.07 -12.94
N ASP A 137 7.31 -19.38 -12.79
CA ASP A 137 8.31 -19.98 -11.88
C ASP A 137 9.71 -19.36 -11.93
N ALA A 138 10.19 -19.03 -13.12
CA ALA A 138 11.51 -18.42 -13.31
C ALA A 138 11.54 -16.96 -12.78
N GLY A 139 10.48 -16.20 -13.02
CA GLY A 139 10.28 -14.87 -12.43
C GLY A 139 10.13 -14.95 -10.91
N SER A 140 9.34 -15.89 -10.42
CA SER A 140 9.11 -16.13 -8.98
C SER A 140 10.41 -16.42 -8.23
N LYS A 141 11.19 -17.40 -8.70
CA LYS A 141 12.49 -17.75 -8.11
C LYS A 141 13.46 -16.57 -8.13
N LYS A 142 13.50 -15.81 -9.23
CA LYS A 142 14.36 -14.62 -9.37
C LYS A 142 13.97 -13.52 -8.39
N VAL A 143 12.68 -13.23 -8.22
CA VAL A 143 12.20 -12.18 -7.31
C VAL A 143 12.39 -12.57 -5.85
N TYR A 144 12.10 -13.82 -5.47
CA TYR A 144 12.37 -14.28 -4.09
C TYR A 144 13.86 -14.23 -3.75
N ALA A 145 14.74 -14.71 -4.63
CA ALA A 145 16.18 -14.61 -4.43
C ALA A 145 16.66 -13.15 -4.28
N ALA A 146 16.05 -12.20 -5.01
CA ALA A 146 16.33 -10.78 -4.86
C ALA A 146 15.84 -10.22 -3.52
N PHE A 147 14.65 -10.61 -3.03
CA PHE A 147 14.19 -10.26 -1.68
C PHE A 147 15.09 -10.82 -0.58
N ASP A 148 15.55 -12.06 -0.70
CA ASP A 148 16.38 -12.72 0.32
C ASP A 148 17.80 -12.10 0.38
N LYS A 149 18.36 -11.71 -0.76
CA LYS A 149 19.59 -10.90 -0.82
C LYS A 149 19.39 -9.47 -0.34
N ALA A 150 18.28 -8.83 -0.69
CA ALA A 150 17.94 -7.49 -0.20
C ALA A 150 17.79 -7.48 1.33
N LEU A 151 17.32 -8.58 1.93
CA LEU A 151 17.26 -8.76 3.39
C LEU A 151 18.66 -8.89 3.98
N THR A 152 19.53 -9.70 3.34
CA THR A 152 20.95 -9.80 3.71
C THR A 152 21.66 -8.44 3.62
N ALA A 153 21.32 -7.63 2.62
CA ALA A 153 21.86 -6.30 2.40
C ALA A 153 21.47 -5.26 3.48
N LEU A 154 20.43 -5.52 4.28
CA LEU A 154 20.12 -4.70 5.46
C LEU A 154 21.13 -4.92 6.61
N GLY A 155 22.05 -5.89 6.47
CA GLY A 155 23.01 -6.26 7.51
C GLY A 155 22.34 -6.93 8.71
N ASN A 156 22.97 -6.79 9.86
CA ASN A 156 22.47 -7.25 11.16
C ASN A 156 23.04 -6.35 12.26
N PRO A 157 22.22 -5.67 13.08
CA PRO A 157 22.72 -4.86 14.20
C PRO A 157 23.33 -5.72 15.33
N GLY A 158 23.15 -7.05 15.29
CA GLY A 158 23.64 -7.96 16.32
C GLY A 158 22.83 -7.90 17.61
N LEU A 159 23.05 -8.86 18.50
CA LEU A 159 22.50 -8.82 19.86
C LEU A 159 23.59 -8.29 20.79
N PHE A 160 23.37 -7.10 21.37
CA PHE A 160 24.37 -6.36 22.17
C PHE A 160 25.73 -6.16 21.45
N GLY A 161 25.70 -6.00 20.12
CA GLY A 161 26.92 -5.86 19.30
C GLY A 161 27.61 -7.18 18.93
N VAL A 162 27.13 -8.33 19.39
CA VAL A 162 27.61 -9.64 18.96
C VAL A 162 26.92 -10.03 17.64
N GLY A 163 27.70 -10.44 16.64
CA GLY A 163 27.20 -10.87 15.33
C GLY A 163 26.77 -9.73 14.40
N VAL A 164 27.35 -8.54 14.57
CA VAL A 164 27.11 -7.37 13.70
C VAL A 164 27.55 -7.69 12.26
N VAL A 165 26.68 -7.35 11.30
CA VAL A 165 26.98 -7.31 9.87
C VAL A 165 26.62 -5.92 9.37
N ALA A 166 27.58 -5.22 8.74
CA ALA A 166 27.33 -3.89 8.20
C ALA A 166 26.29 -3.92 7.06
N PRO A 167 25.41 -2.92 6.95
CA PRO A 167 24.44 -2.84 5.85
C PRO A 167 25.14 -2.49 4.53
N ASP A 168 24.73 -3.14 3.44
CA ASP A 168 25.20 -2.90 2.07
C ASP A 168 24.10 -2.22 1.25
N LYS A 169 24.15 -0.89 1.18
CA LYS A 169 23.18 -0.11 0.40
C LYS A 169 23.27 -0.38 -1.10
N GLN A 170 24.45 -0.74 -1.64
CA GLN A 170 24.63 -0.97 -3.07
C GLN A 170 24.04 -2.31 -3.51
N LEU A 171 24.24 -3.38 -2.72
CA LEU A 171 23.57 -4.67 -2.93
C LEU A 171 22.05 -4.50 -2.84
N TYR A 172 21.56 -3.74 -1.85
CA TYR A 172 20.13 -3.45 -1.74
C TYR A 172 19.57 -2.76 -2.99
N GLN A 173 20.20 -1.68 -3.49
CA GLN A 173 19.76 -1.02 -4.73
C GLN A 173 19.74 -1.99 -5.93
N THR A 174 20.78 -2.82 -6.04
CA THR A 174 20.92 -3.80 -7.12
C THR A 174 19.74 -4.77 -7.11
N GLU A 175 19.44 -5.39 -5.97
CA GLU A 175 18.38 -6.39 -5.87
C GLU A 175 16.97 -5.77 -5.90
N LYS A 176 16.78 -4.53 -5.39
CA LYS A 176 15.56 -3.74 -5.61
C LYS A 176 15.26 -3.58 -7.11
N ASN A 177 16.29 -3.26 -7.91
CA ASN A 177 16.15 -3.15 -9.36
C ASN A 177 15.87 -4.50 -10.03
N VAL A 178 16.40 -5.61 -9.50
CA VAL A 178 16.07 -6.98 -9.96
C VAL A 178 14.59 -7.31 -9.72
N VAL A 179 14.03 -6.95 -8.56
CA VAL A 179 12.59 -7.08 -8.28
C VAL A 179 11.78 -6.22 -9.27
N MET A 180 12.03 -4.92 -9.33
CA MET A 180 11.21 -3.99 -10.12
C MET A 180 11.30 -4.25 -11.63
N SER A 181 12.46 -4.60 -12.16
CA SER A 181 12.60 -4.99 -13.58
C SER A 181 11.86 -6.28 -13.94
N THR A 182 11.74 -7.21 -12.99
CA THR A 182 10.98 -8.46 -13.21
C THR A 182 9.46 -8.23 -13.11
N LEU A 183 9.02 -7.23 -12.33
CA LEU A 183 7.61 -6.82 -12.23
C LEU A 183 7.16 -5.83 -13.33
N ALA A 184 8.09 -5.16 -14.01
CA ALA A 184 7.78 -4.14 -15.02
C ALA A 184 6.74 -4.56 -16.09
N PRO A 185 6.71 -5.80 -16.62
CA PRO A 185 5.68 -6.23 -17.58
C PRO A 185 4.25 -6.20 -17.04
N LEU A 186 4.06 -6.14 -15.72
CA LEU A 186 2.77 -6.08 -15.03
C LEU A 186 2.38 -4.65 -14.59
N ALA A 187 3.24 -3.65 -14.81
CA ALA A 187 3.06 -2.29 -14.29
C ALA A 187 2.13 -1.38 -15.12
N SER A 188 1.74 -1.81 -16.32
CA SER A 188 0.94 -1.01 -17.25
C SER A 188 -0.55 -1.24 -17.09
N ILE A 189 -1.33 -0.16 -16.98
CA ILE A 189 -2.80 -0.21 -16.99
C ILE A 189 -3.30 -0.64 -18.38
N LYS A 190 -4.24 -1.58 -18.45
CA LYS A 190 -4.99 -1.86 -19.68
C LYS A 190 -6.29 -1.06 -19.69
N ALA A 191 -6.47 -0.26 -20.74
CA ALA A 191 -7.74 0.37 -21.03
C ALA A 191 -8.79 -0.68 -21.43
N SER A 192 -10.05 -0.40 -21.12
CA SER A 192 -11.17 -1.15 -21.67
C SER A 192 -11.39 -0.75 -23.13
N THR A 193 -11.48 -1.73 -24.03
CA THR A 193 -11.74 -1.51 -25.46
C THR A 193 -13.23 -1.29 -25.77
N THR A 194 -14.13 -1.41 -24.79
CA THR A 194 -15.56 -1.15 -24.97
C THR A 194 -15.91 0.34 -24.86
N VAL A 195 -15.19 1.18 -25.61
CA VAL A 195 -15.82 2.41 -26.12
C VAL A 195 -16.81 1.98 -27.19
N ALA A 196 -18.06 1.75 -26.75
CA ALA A 196 -19.17 1.68 -27.68
C ALA A 196 -19.19 2.99 -28.47
N LYS A 197 -18.92 2.88 -29.77
CA LYS A 197 -19.05 3.95 -30.74
C LYS A 197 -20.49 4.48 -30.65
N GLN A 198 -20.69 5.56 -29.89
CA GLN A 198 -21.88 6.40 -30.02
C GLN A 198 -21.78 7.06 -31.38
N GLU A 199 -22.28 6.35 -32.40
CA GLU A 199 -22.63 6.95 -33.67
C GLU A 199 -23.61 8.09 -33.37
N PRO A 200 -23.29 9.35 -33.76
CA PRO A 200 -24.18 10.46 -33.48
C PRO A 200 -25.51 10.17 -34.16
N ALA A 201 -26.58 10.09 -33.35
CA ALA A 201 -27.90 9.75 -33.83
C ALA A 201 -28.27 10.65 -35.01
N LYS A 202 -28.52 10.04 -36.18
CA LYS A 202 -29.12 10.75 -37.31
C LYS A 202 -30.50 11.25 -36.88
N THR A 203 -30.58 12.52 -36.52
CA THR A 203 -31.85 13.23 -36.37
C THR A 203 -32.55 13.21 -37.72
N THR A 204 -33.53 12.33 -37.88
CA THR A 204 -34.45 12.36 -39.01
C THR A 204 -35.15 13.71 -39.02
N ALA A 205 -34.92 14.51 -40.07
CA ALA A 205 -35.54 15.81 -40.20
C ALA A 205 -37.05 15.66 -40.42
N ALA A 206 -37.84 16.04 -39.41
CA ALA A 206 -39.27 16.25 -39.55
C ALA A 206 -39.52 17.73 -39.89
N GLN A 207 -40.04 17.95 -41.09
CA GLN A 207 -40.34 19.25 -41.70
C GLN A 207 -41.59 19.91 -41.08
N PRO A 208 -41.52 21.17 -40.60
CA PRO A 208 -42.70 21.99 -40.36
C PRO A 208 -43.06 22.83 -41.60
N ALA A 209 -44.34 22.87 -41.94
CA ALA A 209 -44.88 23.77 -42.97
C ALA A 209 -45.06 25.21 -42.45
N GLN A 210 -45.50 26.11 -43.34
CA GLN A 210 -45.30 27.56 -43.24
C GLN A 210 -46.35 28.36 -42.41
N GLN A 211 -45.93 29.58 -42.06
CA GLN A 211 -46.60 30.84 -41.63
C GLN A 211 -48.02 31.15 -42.20
N PRO A 212 -48.74 32.23 -41.75
CA PRO A 212 -48.30 33.52 -41.15
C PRO A 212 -49.05 33.89 -39.82
N VAL A 213 -49.17 35.12 -39.25
CA VAL A 213 -48.96 36.55 -39.67
C VAL A 213 -48.67 37.48 -38.45
N ALA A 214 -48.13 38.69 -38.73
CA ALA A 214 -48.28 39.98 -37.98
C ALA A 214 -47.71 40.14 -36.53
N ALA A 215 -47.29 41.33 -36.04
CA ALA A 215 -46.78 42.56 -36.69
C ALA A 215 -46.09 43.54 -35.69
N LYS A 216 -44.93 44.10 -36.10
CA LYS A 216 -44.39 45.48 -35.86
C LYS A 216 -44.01 46.03 -34.45
N ALA A 217 -42.85 46.72 -34.41
CA ALA A 217 -42.38 47.78 -33.47
C ALA A 217 -41.97 47.37 -32.02
N ALA A 218 -40.97 47.98 -31.36
CA ALA A 218 -39.96 49.00 -31.75
C ALA A 218 -38.69 48.93 -30.85
N GLN A 219 -37.61 49.59 -31.28
CA GLN A 219 -36.40 49.92 -30.49
C GLN A 219 -36.58 51.33 -29.86
N PRO A 220 -35.86 51.74 -28.79
CA PRO A 220 -34.46 52.21 -28.93
C PRO A 220 -33.51 52.02 -27.72
N ALA A 221 -32.20 52.23 -27.97
CA ALA A 221 -31.13 52.92 -27.18
C ALA A 221 -31.14 52.99 -25.61
N ALA A 222 -30.04 53.18 -24.87
CA ALA A 222 -28.57 53.05 -25.07
C ALA A 222 -27.84 53.27 -23.70
N THR A 223 -26.64 52.67 -23.53
CA THR A 223 -25.36 53.05 -22.82
C THR A 223 -25.27 54.28 -21.86
N PRO A 224 -24.20 54.52 -21.01
CA PRO A 224 -22.90 53.81 -20.86
C PRO A 224 -22.19 53.76 -19.45
N GLN A 225 -20.95 53.19 -19.44
CA GLN A 225 -19.77 53.53 -18.57
C GLN A 225 -19.84 53.18 -17.06
N GLN A 226 -18.75 53.01 -16.27
CA GLN A 226 -17.26 53.01 -16.41
C GLN A 226 -16.70 52.22 -15.18
N GLY A 227 -15.45 51.75 -15.07
CA GLY A 227 -14.29 51.73 -15.96
C GLY A 227 -13.08 51.04 -15.29
N GLN A 228 -12.12 50.53 -16.08
CA GLN A 228 -10.75 50.21 -15.65
C GLN A 228 -9.91 51.52 -15.57
N PRO A 229 -8.71 51.46 -14.96
CA PRO A 229 -7.52 51.43 -15.83
C PRO A 229 -6.42 50.47 -15.36
N ALA A 230 -5.63 50.01 -16.32
CA ALA A 230 -4.34 49.34 -16.12
C ALA A 230 -3.21 50.20 -16.69
N THR A 231 -1.97 50.03 -16.20
CA THR A 231 -0.77 50.52 -16.91
C THR A 231 0.43 49.58 -16.75
N LYS A 232 1.02 49.21 -17.89
CA LYS A 232 2.38 48.68 -18.11
C LYS A 232 3.13 49.76 -18.93
N PRO A 233 4.46 49.94 -18.81
CA PRO A 233 5.44 49.32 -19.74
C PRO A 233 6.64 48.70 -18.96
N ALA A 234 7.40 47.69 -19.40
CA ALA A 234 8.05 47.36 -20.69
C ALA A 234 9.39 48.08 -20.94
N ASP A 235 10.50 47.35 -20.75
CA ASP A 235 11.81 47.36 -21.46
C ASP A 235 12.83 46.54 -20.62
N ALA A 236 14.01 46.10 -21.07
CA ALA A 236 14.48 45.54 -22.36
C ALA A 236 15.93 45.01 -22.14
N SER A 237 16.43 44.10 -23.00
CA SER A 237 17.86 43.71 -23.09
C SER A 237 18.45 42.87 -21.91
N THR A 238 19.44 41.98 -22.06
CA THR A 238 20.15 41.42 -23.24
C THR A 238 20.82 40.08 -22.87
N GLN A 239 20.99 39.19 -23.86
CA GLN A 239 21.92 38.06 -23.80
C GLN A 239 23.38 38.56 -23.97
N PRO A 240 24.40 37.80 -23.49
CA PRO A 240 25.37 37.31 -24.47
C PRO A 240 25.81 35.86 -24.24
N ALA A 241 26.48 35.28 -25.25
CA ALA A 241 26.87 33.87 -25.31
C ALA A 241 28.40 33.66 -25.24
N ALA A 242 28.77 32.39 -25.05
CA ALA A 242 30.04 31.74 -25.40
C ALA A 242 31.34 32.10 -24.64
N LYS A 243 31.99 31.05 -24.09
CA LYS A 243 33.25 30.49 -24.62
C LYS A 243 33.71 29.21 -23.90
N GLN A 244 33.90 28.12 -24.66
CA GLN A 244 35.00 27.16 -24.44
C GLN A 244 36.29 27.76 -25.06
N PRO A 245 37.49 27.41 -24.56
CA PRO A 245 38.26 26.26 -25.08
C PRO A 245 38.95 25.44 -23.95
N GLY A 246 39.55 24.27 -24.18
CA GLY A 246 39.81 23.56 -25.43
C GLY A 246 40.28 22.11 -25.22
N THR A 247 40.78 21.48 -26.29
CA THR A 247 41.11 20.05 -26.43
C THR A 247 42.60 19.72 -26.30
N MET A 248 42.91 18.40 -26.25
CA MET A 248 44.20 17.65 -26.40
C MET A 248 44.56 16.86 -25.13
N GLY A 249 45.00 15.60 -25.16
CA GLY A 249 45.04 14.55 -26.21
C GLY A 249 44.86 13.18 -25.50
N GLU A 250 44.28 12.14 -26.10
CA GLU A 250 44.87 11.28 -27.14
C GLU A 250 46.21 10.63 -26.74
N GLN A 251 46.16 9.38 -26.24
CA GLN A 251 46.89 8.25 -26.84
C GLN A 251 46.50 6.90 -26.20
N ASN A 252 46.07 5.97 -27.06
CA ASN A 252 46.14 4.53 -26.85
C ASN A 252 47.51 4.06 -27.38
N PRO A 253 48.10 2.96 -26.90
CA PRO A 253 48.07 1.79 -27.78
C PRO A 253 47.84 0.45 -27.06
N ALA A 254 47.29 -0.49 -27.83
CA ALA A 254 46.99 -1.85 -27.40
C ALA A 254 48.22 -2.77 -27.34
N ALA A 255 48.16 -3.83 -26.54
CA ALA A 255 48.90 -5.07 -26.78
C ALA A 255 48.14 -6.30 -26.25
N THR A 256 48.09 -7.30 -27.13
CA THR A 256 47.35 -8.57 -27.17
C THR A 256 47.88 -9.68 -26.24
N THR A 257 47.14 -10.79 -26.16
CA THR A 257 47.58 -12.18 -25.80
C THR A 257 48.02 -12.42 -24.32
N THR A 258 47.86 -13.59 -23.67
CA THR A 258 47.50 -14.98 -24.11
C THR A 258 46.90 -15.79 -22.94
N ALA A 259 46.34 -16.97 -23.23
CA ALA A 259 46.05 -18.06 -22.27
C ALA A 259 46.53 -19.40 -22.90
N PRO A 260 46.49 -20.59 -22.24
CA PRO A 260 46.34 -20.97 -20.82
C PRO A 260 47.64 -21.72 -20.36
N PRO A 261 47.72 -22.82 -19.54
CA PRO A 261 46.81 -23.97 -19.31
C PRO A 261 46.50 -24.33 -17.82
N ALA A 262 45.66 -25.35 -17.63
CA ALA A 262 45.37 -25.99 -16.34
C ALA A 262 46.42 -27.04 -15.93
N PRO A 263 46.31 -27.60 -14.69
CA PRO A 263 46.23 -29.05 -14.57
C PRO A 263 45.03 -29.53 -13.73
N ALA A 264 44.87 -30.86 -13.64
CA ALA A 264 43.60 -31.53 -13.30
C ALA A 264 43.54 -32.20 -11.90
N ASN A 265 42.32 -32.56 -11.51
CA ASN A 265 41.89 -33.66 -10.62
C ASN A 265 42.78 -34.11 -9.45
N THR A 266 42.19 -34.07 -8.25
CA THR A 266 41.99 -35.31 -7.46
C THR A 266 40.63 -35.28 -6.75
N GLN A 267 39.96 -36.43 -6.68
CA GLN A 267 38.73 -36.65 -5.90
C GLN A 267 39.03 -36.77 -4.40
N THR A 268 38.06 -36.44 -3.55
CA THR A 268 37.74 -37.22 -2.33
C THR A 268 36.33 -36.93 -1.81
N THR A 269 35.56 -38.00 -1.58
CA THR A 269 34.29 -38.02 -0.84
C THR A 269 34.60 -38.15 0.67
N PRO A 270 33.75 -37.61 1.57
CA PRO A 270 32.87 -38.46 2.40
C PRO A 270 31.44 -37.86 2.49
N GLU A 271 30.36 -38.62 2.38
CA GLU A 271 29.79 -39.56 3.37
C GLU A 271 29.43 -38.93 4.75
N GLN A 272 28.12 -38.71 4.91
CA GLN A 272 27.35 -38.63 6.17
C GLN A 272 26.72 -40.03 6.37
N PRO A 273 26.78 -40.69 7.55
CA PRO A 273 25.92 -40.34 8.71
C PRO A 273 26.61 -40.53 10.09
N SER A 274 26.13 -40.00 11.23
CA SER A 274 24.83 -40.26 11.87
C SER A 274 24.60 -39.35 13.11
N GLN A 275 23.37 -39.31 13.64
CA GLN A 275 23.08 -38.86 15.01
C GLN A 275 23.70 -39.81 16.06
N PRO A 276 23.71 -39.42 17.35
CA PRO A 276 22.64 -39.93 18.21
C PRO A 276 21.94 -38.85 19.04
N ALA A 277 20.80 -39.23 19.62
CA ALA A 277 19.97 -38.38 20.48
C ALA A 277 20.11 -38.73 21.97
N SER A 278 19.64 -37.79 22.81
CA SER A 278 19.12 -38.00 24.18
C SER A 278 20.07 -38.49 25.28
N GLY A 279 20.28 -37.63 26.28
CA GLY A 279 20.77 -37.99 27.61
C GLY A 279 20.28 -36.97 28.65
N SER A 280 19.32 -37.36 29.48
CA SER A 280 18.80 -36.53 30.59
C SER A 280 19.27 -37.10 31.93
N ALA A 281 19.89 -36.26 32.76
CA ALA A 281 20.20 -36.56 34.17
C ALA A 281 20.31 -35.23 34.96
N ASN A 282 20.12 -35.30 36.27
CA ASN A 282 19.67 -34.18 37.11
C ASN A 282 20.59 -33.90 38.31
N ALA A 283 20.65 -32.63 38.75
CA ALA A 283 21.17 -32.12 40.05
C ALA A 283 22.68 -32.35 40.35
N ALA A 284 23.42 -31.51 41.10
CA ALA A 284 23.07 -30.56 42.15
C ALA A 284 24.23 -29.58 42.51
N THR A 285 23.89 -28.43 43.10
CA THR A 285 24.67 -27.59 44.07
C THR A 285 26.08 -27.07 43.75
N GLY A 286 26.23 -25.74 43.88
CA GLY A 286 27.51 -25.05 44.04
C GLY A 286 27.30 -23.53 44.00
N ALA A 287 27.33 -22.86 45.16
CA ALA A 287 27.01 -21.44 45.28
C ALA A 287 28.26 -20.57 45.46
N THR A 288 28.29 -19.42 44.77
CA THR A 288 28.95 -18.20 45.26
C THR A 288 28.26 -16.98 44.66
N ALA A 289 28.08 -15.95 45.48
CA ALA A 289 27.52 -14.68 45.06
C ALA A 289 28.65 -13.70 44.74
N GLU A 290 28.47 -12.84 43.73
CA GLU A 290 29.15 -11.56 43.67
C GLU A 290 28.21 -10.49 43.14
N SER A 291 28.33 -9.27 43.68
CA SER A 291 27.35 -8.20 43.55
C SER A 291 28.00 -7.00 42.86
N ALA A 292 27.47 -6.61 41.69
CA ALA A 292 27.94 -5.41 40.98
C ALA A 292 26.81 -4.74 40.16
N THR A 293 26.18 -3.74 40.78
CA THR A 293 25.70 -2.48 40.18
C THR A 293 25.07 -2.48 38.78
N ALA A 294 23.77 -2.17 38.73
CA ALA A 294 23.05 -1.82 37.51
C ALA A 294 23.48 -0.45 36.92
N PRO A 295 23.47 -0.28 35.58
CA PRO A 295 23.37 1.01 34.94
C PRO A 295 21.90 1.43 34.76
N THR A 296 21.63 2.70 35.04
CA THR A 296 20.31 3.36 35.02
C THR A 296 19.63 3.35 33.65
N ALA A 297 18.31 3.16 33.65
CA ALA A 297 17.46 3.36 32.46
C ALA A 297 17.39 4.84 32.04
N PRO A 298 17.32 5.14 30.73
CA PRO A 298 16.98 6.48 30.26
C PRO A 298 15.49 6.77 30.46
N THR A 299 15.20 7.92 31.06
CA THR A 299 13.85 8.44 31.34
C THR A 299 12.97 8.50 30.09
N GLU A 300 11.83 7.82 30.09
CA GLU A 300 10.78 8.04 29.09
C GLU A 300 10.17 9.44 29.24
N ALA A 301 10.07 10.16 28.13
CA ALA A 301 9.22 11.35 28.05
C ALA A 301 7.73 10.92 28.04
N PRO A 302 6.82 11.68 28.69
CA PRO A 302 5.42 11.27 28.79
C PRO A 302 4.74 11.26 27.42
N ALA A 303 4.11 10.14 27.07
CA ALA A 303 3.31 10.03 25.86
C ALA A 303 2.07 10.95 25.93
N GLU A 304 1.94 11.86 24.96
CA GLU A 304 0.76 12.72 24.84
C GLU A 304 -0.51 11.90 24.59
N SER A 305 -1.46 11.95 25.52
CA SER A 305 -2.75 11.28 25.41
C SER A 305 -3.65 11.96 24.37
N LYS A 306 -3.67 11.43 23.14
CA LYS A 306 -4.58 11.86 22.05
C LYS A 306 -6.05 11.45 22.26
N VAL A 307 -6.59 11.69 23.45
CA VAL A 307 -8.03 11.62 23.74
C VAL A 307 -8.45 12.91 24.42
N ASN A 308 -9.30 13.69 23.74
CA ASN A 308 -9.79 14.96 24.28
C ASN A 308 -10.68 14.67 25.51
N PRO A 309 -10.27 15.07 26.74
CA PRO A 309 -10.98 14.70 27.96
C PRO A 309 -12.41 15.26 28.00
N ALA A 310 -12.69 16.37 27.30
CA ALA A 310 -14.04 16.92 27.18
C ALA A 310 -15.00 15.97 26.43
N VAL A 311 -14.50 15.18 25.48
CA VAL A 311 -15.31 14.18 24.75
C VAL A 311 -15.62 12.98 25.65
N THR A 312 -14.64 12.50 26.41
CA THR A 312 -14.83 11.40 27.37
C THR A 312 -15.81 11.78 28.48
N VAL A 313 -15.67 12.97 29.06
CA VAL A 313 -16.60 13.49 30.08
C VAL A 313 -18.00 13.72 29.49
N GLY A 314 -18.10 14.23 28.25
CA GLY A 314 -19.37 14.43 27.57
C GLY A 314 -20.16 13.14 27.33
N VAL A 315 -19.49 12.05 26.90
CA VAL A 315 -20.14 10.75 26.70
C VAL A 315 -20.61 10.13 28.01
N ILE A 316 -19.78 10.16 29.06
CA ILE A 316 -20.14 9.62 30.38
C ILE A 316 -21.28 10.43 31.00
N GLY A 317 -21.23 11.76 30.92
CA GLY A 317 -22.30 12.65 31.40
C GLY A 317 -23.63 12.42 30.66
N GLY A 318 -23.60 12.27 29.33
CA GLY A 318 -24.78 11.98 28.52
C GLY A 318 -25.47 10.67 28.91
N ILE A 319 -24.70 9.61 29.16
CA ILE A 319 -25.24 8.30 29.60
C ILE A 319 -25.91 8.42 30.97
N LEU A 320 -25.31 9.14 31.92
CA LEU A 320 -25.89 9.34 33.26
C LEU A 320 -27.19 10.16 33.22
N VAL A 321 -27.27 11.19 32.38
CA VAL A 321 -28.50 11.99 32.20
C VAL A 321 -29.62 11.15 31.58
N LEU A 322 -29.33 10.31 30.58
CA LEU A 322 -30.31 9.40 29.98
C LEU A 322 -30.80 8.34 30.97
N ALA A 323 -29.91 7.74 31.75
CA ALA A 323 -30.26 6.78 32.79
C ALA A 323 -31.12 7.40 33.91
N GLY A 324 -30.73 8.59 34.39
CA GLY A 324 -31.49 9.35 35.40
C GLY A 324 -32.88 9.78 34.91
N GLY A 325 -32.97 10.25 33.65
CA GLY A 325 -34.23 10.60 33.01
C GLY A 325 -35.18 9.41 32.86
N ALA A 326 -34.67 8.25 32.42
CA ALA A 326 -35.43 7.02 32.33
C ALA A 326 -35.96 6.55 33.70
N PHE A 327 -35.11 6.60 34.73
CA PHE A 327 -35.49 6.24 36.10
C PHE A 327 -36.59 7.16 36.68
N TRP A 328 -36.47 8.48 36.49
CA TRP A 328 -37.48 9.43 36.95
C TRP A 328 -38.84 9.25 36.25
N ILE A 329 -38.82 9.01 34.94
CA ILE A 329 -40.05 8.73 34.16
C ILE A 329 -40.69 7.40 34.59
N GLY A 330 -39.89 6.36 34.86
CA GLY A 330 -40.37 5.07 35.36
C GLY A 330 -41.08 5.19 36.72
N LYS A 331 -40.44 5.86 37.68
CA LYS A 331 -41.01 6.13 39.01
C LYS A 331 -42.29 6.96 38.93
N ARG A 332 -42.34 7.99 38.08
CA ARG A 332 -43.54 8.84 37.90
C ARG A 332 -44.73 8.10 37.27
N LYS A 333 -44.48 7.02 36.52
CA LYS A 333 -45.51 6.19 35.88
C LYS A 333 -45.86 4.92 36.66
N GLY A 334 -45.31 4.70 37.86
CA GLY A 334 -45.55 3.50 38.66
C GLY A 334 -45.02 2.21 38.01
N LEU A 335 -43.97 2.33 37.18
CA LEU A 335 -43.31 1.22 36.49
C LEU A 335 -42.02 0.76 37.19
N LEU A 336 -41.66 1.43 38.29
CA LEU A 336 -40.53 1.19 39.20
C LEU A 336 -40.99 1.48 40.64
#